data_AF-A0A832JZB3-F1
#
_entry.id   AF-A0A832JZB3-F1
#
_cell.length_a   1.000
_cell.length_b   1.000
_cell.length_c   1.000
_cell.angle_alpha   90.00
_cell.angle_beta   90.00
_cell.angle_gamma   90.00
#
_symmetry.space_group_name_H-M   'P 1'
#
loop_
_entity.id
_entity.type
_entity.pdbx_description
1 polymer ?
#
loop_
_entity_poly.entity_id
_entity_poly.type
_entity_poly.pdbx_seq_one_letter_code
_entity_poly.pdbx_strand_id
1 'polypeptide(L)'
;MARDLALEFHKVAERLDRRRLYRYAEQLRAAGLSLTNNIAEGAGSTHDREFKQFLNIARRSLFEDASMILVFDAMHLLEKAEVENLLQECDVLSRKILRPRPYGPLEARIW
;
A
#
# COMPACT_ATOMS: atom_id res chain seq x y z
N MET A 1 8.06 4.24 3.84
CA MET A 1 6.92 4.83 3.08
C MET A 1 5.81 3.82 2.78
N ALA A 2 6.09 2.65 2.16
CA ALA A 2 5.07 1.60 2.02
C ALA A 2 4.54 1.13 3.38
N ARG A 3 5.43 1.04 4.37
CA ARG A 3 5.09 0.84 5.79
C ARG A 3 4.08 1.86 6.32
N ASP A 4 4.32 3.12 6.02
CA ASP A 4 3.57 4.23 6.61
C ASP A 4 2.14 4.20 6.07
N LEU A 5 2.00 4.02 4.75
CA LEU A 5 0.71 3.78 4.12
C LEU A 5 0.00 2.52 4.67
N ALA A 6 0.75 1.43 4.91
CA ALA A 6 0.19 0.23 5.55
C ALA A 6 -0.32 0.52 6.97
N LEU A 7 0.40 1.31 7.76
CA LEU A 7 -0.03 1.72 9.10
C LEU A 7 -1.28 2.61 9.03
N GLU A 8 -1.37 3.54 8.08
CA GLU A 8 -2.57 4.34 7.88
C GLU A 8 -3.78 3.48 7.50
N PHE A 9 -3.62 2.50 6.62
CA PHE A 9 -4.69 1.53 6.33
C PHE A 9 -5.12 0.74 7.56
N HIS A 10 -4.20 0.35 8.43
CA HIS A 10 -4.55 -0.35 9.67
C HIS A 10 -5.31 0.56 10.65
N LYS A 11 -4.93 1.85 10.77
CA LYS A 11 -5.68 2.83 11.57
C LYS A 11 -7.11 3.00 11.05
N VAL A 12 -7.27 3.12 9.73
CA VAL A 12 -8.59 3.20 9.10
C VAL A 12 -9.38 1.92 9.36
N ALA A 13 -8.74 0.76 9.18
CA ALA A 13 -9.35 -0.54 9.43
C ALA A 13 -9.86 -0.66 10.88
N GLU A 14 -9.09 -0.24 11.88
CA GLU A 14 -9.53 -0.24 13.28
C GLU A 14 -10.80 0.60 13.50
N ARG A 15 -10.91 1.78 12.87
CA ARG A 15 -12.12 2.60 12.96
C ARG A 15 -13.31 1.94 12.29
N LEU A 16 -13.12 1.30 11.13
CA LEU A 16 -14.18 0.55 10.45
C LEU A 16 -14.60 -0.67 11.29
N ASP A 17 -13.66 -1.34 11.93
CA ASP A 17 -13.90 -2.49 12.80
C ASP A 17 -14.79 -2.11 14.00
N ARG A 18 -14.49 -0.98 14.66
CA ARG A 18 -15.32 -0.41 15.75
C ARG A 18 -16.75 -0.08 15.29
N ARG A 19 -16.93 0.26 14.02
CA ARG A 19 -18.24 0.48 13.37
C ARG A 19 -18.92 -0.83 12.92
N ARG A 20 -18.32 -2.00 13.19
CA ARG A 20 -18.75 -3.33 12.76
C ARG A 20 -18.72 -3.54 11.24
N LEU A 21 -17.89 -2.79 10.54
CA LEU A 21 -17.67 -2.88 9.09
C LEU A 21 -16.52 -3.86 8.77
N TYR A 22 -16.60 -5.07 9.33
CA TYR A 22 -15.48 -6.02 9.39
C TYR A 22 -14.89 -6.37 8.03
N ARG A 23 -15.73 -6.56 7.00
CA ARG A 23 -15.26 -6.91 5.66
C ARG A 23 -14.44 -5.78 5.02
N TYR A 24 -14.82 -4.53 5.25
CA TYR A 24 -14.07 -3.37 4.76
C TYR A 24 -12.77 -3.16 5.53
N ALA A 25 -12.81 -3.35 6.85
CA ALA A 25 -11.61 -3.34 7.68
C ALA A 25 -10.59 -4.40 7.22
N GLU A 26 -11.05 -5.61 6.92
CA GLU A 26 -10.17 -6.70 6.49
C GLU A 26 -9.52 -6.45 5.13
N GLN A 27 -10.25 -5.85 4.18
CA GLN A 27 -9.69 -5.46 2.89
C GLN A 27 -8.55 -4.44 3.05
N LEU A 28 -8.67 -3.48 3.97
CA LEU A 28 -7.60 -2.51 4.25
C LEU A 28 -6.37 -3.13 4.92
N ARG A 29 -6.56 -4.06 5.87
CA ARG A 29 -5.44 -4.80 6.48
C ARG A 29 -4.67 -5.58 5.43
N ALA A 30 -5.40 -6.31 4.57
CA ALA A 30 -4.82 -7.08 3.49
C ALA A 30 -4.08 -6.19 2.47
N ALA A 31 -4.70 -5.08 2.05
CA ALA A 31 -4.09 -4.07 1.18
C ALA A 31 -2.74 -3.57 1.73
N GLY A 32 -2.75 -3.12 2.98
CA GLY A 32 -1.56 -2.56 3.63
C GLY A 32 -0.40 -3.56 3.69
N LEU A 33 -0.67 -4.82 4.06
CA LEU A 33 0.34 -5.86 4.12
C LEU A 33 0.82 -6.31 2.74
N SER A 34 -0.07 -6.37 1.74
CA SER A 34 0.25 -6.80 0.38
C SER A 34 1.36 -5.95 -0.25
N LEU A 35 1.29 -4.62 -0.07
CA LEU A 35 2.31 -3.70 -0.58
C LEU A 35 3.69 -3.99 -0.01
N THR A 36 3.79 -4.09 1.32
CA THR A 36 5.06 -4.32 2.00
C THR A 36 5.61 -5.71 1.70
N ASN A 37 4.75 -6.72 1.63
CA ASN A 37 5.16 -8.10 1.37
C ASN A 37 5.71 -8.27 -0.05
N ASN A 38 5.01 -7.75 -1.07
CA ASN A 38 5.51 -7.83 -2.45
C ASN A 38 6.85 -7.11 -2.63
N ILE A 39 7.04 -5.94 -2.00
CA ILE A 39 8.33 -5.23 -2.06
C ILE A 39 9.44 -6.05 -1.38
N ALA A 40 9.17 -6.61 -0.21
CA ALA A 40 10.13 -7.43 0.53
C ALA A 40 10.50 -8.72 -0.20
N GLU A 41 9.51 -9.43 -0.77
CA GLU A 41 9.72 -10.63 -1.58
C GLU A 41 10.60 -10.32 -2.79
N GLY A 42 10.32 -9.23 -3.51
CA GLY A 42 11.17 -8.78 -4.60
C GLY A 42 12.59 -8.43 -4.17
N ALA A 43 12.75 -7.76 -3.02
CA ALA A 43 14.08 -7.40 -2.51
C ALA A 43 14.92 -8.64 -2.13
N GLY A 44 14.27 -9.75 -1.78
CA GLY A 44 14.88 -11.04 -1.50
C GLY A 44 15.17 -11.90 -2.74
N SER A 45 14.73 -11.48 -3.94
CA SER A 45 14.98 -12.20 -5.18
C SER A 45 16.46 -12.29 -5.53
N THR A 46 16.88 -13.41 -6.12
CA THR A 46 18.26 -13.64 -6.58
C THR A 46 18.55 -12.98 -7.94
N HIS A 47 17.50 -12.63 -8.69
CA HIS A 47 17.59 -12.08 -10.04
C HIS A 47 16.83 -10.77 -10.18
N ASP A 48 17.43 -9.80 -10.87
CA ASP A 48 16.83 -8.48 -11.12
C ASP A 48 15.48 -8.53 -11.85
N ARG A 49 15.28 -9.54 -12.72
CA ARG A 49 14.02 -9.71 -13.44
C ARG A 49 12.88 -10.06 -12.49
N GLU A 50 13.14 -10.91 -11.51
CA GLU A 50 12.17 -11.32 -10.50
C GLU A 50 11.89 -10.15 -9.55
N PHE A 51 12.91 -9.41 -9.12
CA PHE A 51 12.74 -8.20 -8.33
C PHE A 51 11.79 -7.20 -9.02
N LYS A 52 12.02 -6.92 -10.31
CA LYS A 52 11.16 -6.03 -11.12
C LYS A 52 9.73 -6.55 -11.24
N GLN A 53 9.53 -7.87 -11.30
CA GLN A 53 8.21 -8.47 -11.35
C GLN A 53 7.44 -8.23 -10.04
N PHE A 54 8.08 -8.46 -8.89
CA PHE A 54 7.47 -8.18 -7.59
C PHE A 54 7.17 -6.69 -7.37
N LEU A 55 8.06 -5.80 -7.80
CA LEU A 55 7.77 -4.35 -7.80
C LEU A 55 6.56 -4.01 -8.68
N ASN A 56 6.42 -4.66 -9.84
CA ASN A 56 5.23 -4.47 -10.68
C ASN A 56 3.95 -5.00 -10.02
N ILE A 57 4.02 -6.11 -9.28
CA ILE A 57 2.88 -6.63 -8.49
C ILE A 57 2.50 -5.61 -7.41
N ALA A 58 3.48 -5.15 -6.61
CA ALA A 58 3.24 -4.12 -5.58
C ALA A 58 2.59 -2.87 -6.18
N ARG A 59 3.06 -2.41 -7.34
CA ARG A 59 2.45 -1.28 -8.05
C ARG A 59 1.01 -1.56 -8.45
N ARG A 60 0.68 -2.75 -8.96
CA ARG A 60 -0.69 -3.10 -9.34
C ARG A 60 -1.61 -3.14 -8.12
N SER A 61 -1.18 -3.74 -7.02
CA SER A 61 -1.91 -3.72 -5.75
C SER A 61 -2.14 -2.29 -5.26
N LEU A 62 -1.16 -1.39 -5.40
CA LEU A 62 -1.32 0.02 -5.03
C LEU A 62 -2.43 0.74 -5.80
N PHE A 63 -2.65 0.39 -7.07
CA PHE A 63 -3.77 0.93 -7.85
C PHE A 63 -5.12 0.33 -7.43
N GLU A 64 -5.13 -0.94 -6.98
CA GLU A 64 -6.32 -1.56 -6.37
C GLU A 64 -6.66 -0.86 -5.05
N ASP A 65 -5.65 -0.54 -4.23
CA ASP A 65 -5.81 0.21 -2.99
C ASP A 65 -6.36 1.62 -3.23
N ALA A 66 -5.82 2.35 -4.21
CA ALA A 66 -6.33 3.65 -4.62
C ALA A 66 -7.79 3.60 -5.09
N SER A 67 -8.17 2.57 -5.84
CA SER A 67 -9.55 2.32 -6.24
C SER A 67 -10.45 2.08 -5.02
N MET A 68 -10.00 1.27 -4.06
CA MET A 68 -10.74 1.00 -2.82
C MET A 68 -10.95 2.26 -1.97
N ILE A 69 -9.94 3.14 -1.86
CA ILE A 69 -10.05 4.44 -1.19
C ILE A 69 -11.18 5.27 -1.81
N LEU A 70 -11.24 5.34 -3.15
CA LEU A 70 -12.30 6.09 -3.86
C LEU A 70 -13.69 5.50 -3.63
N VAL A 71 -13.82 4.17 -3.57
CA VAL A 71 -15.09 3.51 -3.22
C VAL A 71 -15.48 3.84 -1.79
N PHE A 72 -14.54 3.82 -0.84
CA PHE A 72 -14.82 4.10 0.56
C PHE A 72 -15.18 5.57 0.79
N ASP A 73 -14.59 6.49 0.01
CA ASP A 73 -15.00 7.90 -0.05
C ASP A 73 -16.46 8.05 -0.51
N ALA A 74 -16.83 7.38 -1.62
CA ALA A 74 -18.19 7.41 -2.16
C ALA A 74 -19.23 6.82 -1.18
N MET A 75 -18.80 5.90 -0.32
CA MET A 75 -19.61 5.33 0.75
C MET A 75 -19.62 6.17 2.05
N HIS A 76 -18.93 7.31 2.07
CA HIS A 76 -18.75 8.15 3.27
C HIS A 76 -18.14 7.38 4.46
N LEU A 77 -17.23 6.44 4.18
CA LEU A 77 -16.52 5.68 5.20
C LEU A 77 -15.26 6.40 5.69
N LEU A 78 -14.73 7.33 4.89
CA LEU A 78 -13.52 8.11 5.14
C LEU A 78 -13.83 9.62 5.10
N GLU A 79 -13.00 10.40 5.79
CA GLU A 79 -13.06 11.86 5.72
C GLU A 79 -12.32 12.38 4.47
N LYS A 80 -12.74 13.51 3.91
CA LYS A 80 -12.15 14.06 2.67
C LYS A 80 -10.64 14.32 2.79
N ALA A 81 -10.20 14.88 3.90
CA ALA A 81 -8.77 15.11 4.16
C ALA A 81 -7.98 13.79 4.22
N GLU A 82 -8.59 12.73 4.75
CA GLU A 82 -7.94 11.41 4.80
C GLU A 82 -7.86 10.78 3.40
N VAL A 83 -8.90 10.89 2.59
CA VAL A 83 -8.90 10.42 1.20
C VAL A 83 -7.81 11.13 0.40
N GLU A 84 -7.70 12.45 0.51
CA GLU A 84 -6.67 13.24 -0.17
C GLU A 84 -5.26 12.80 0.24
N ASN A 85 -5.02 12.64 1.54
CA ASN A 85 -3.72 12.19 2.07
C ASN A 85 -3.37 10.79 1.57
N LEU A 86 -4.29 9.82 1.68
CA LEU A 86 -4.04 8.44 1.26
C LEU A 86 -3.77 8.33 -0.24
N LEU A 87 -4.53 9.06 -1.07
CA LEU A 87 -4.29 9.08 -2.52
C LEU A 87 -2.95 9.74 -2.88
N GLN A 88 -2.56 10.80 -2.16
CA GLN A 88 -1.25 11.44 -2.33
C GLN A 88 -0.12 10.47 -1.95
N GLU A 89 -0.25 9.73 -0.86
CA GLU A 89 0.73 8.72 -0.46
C GLU A 89 0.84 7.59 -1.49
N CYS A 90 -0.29 7.12 -2.03
CA CYS A 90 -0.32 6.15 -3.13
C CYS A 90 0.43 6.67 -4.37
N ASP A 91 0.18 7.91 -4.78
CA ASP A 91 0.84 8.52 -5.94
C ASP A 91 2.37 8.67 -5.74
N VAL A 92 2.80 9.12 -4.55
CA VAL A 92 4.22 9.20 -4.20
C VAL A 92 4.86 7.80 -4.19
N LEU A 93 4.18 6.77 -3.65
CA LEU A 93 4.69 5.40 -3.63
C LEU A 93 4.80 4.80 -5.03
N SER A 94 3.81 5.02 -5.89
CA SER A 94 3.82 4.56 -7.29
C SER A 94 5.04 5.10 -8.06
N ARG A 95 5.36 6.39 -7.88
CA ARG A 95 6.56 7.01 -8.49
C ARG A 95 7.86 6.40 -7.98
N LYS A 96 7.95 6.06 -6.69
CA LYS A 96 9.13 5.42 -6.11
C LYS A 96 9.31 3.99 -6.62
N ILE A 97 8.23 3.22 -6.74
CA ILE A 97 8.27 1.86 -7.28
C ILE A 97 8.77 1.86 -8.74
N LEU A 98 8.44 2.87 -9.54
CA LEU A 98 8.93 3.01 -10.92
C LEU A 98 10.42 3.37 -11.02
N ARG A 99 11.00 3.99 -9.99
CA ARG A 99 12.41 4.38 -9.93
C ARG A 99 13.06 3.81 -8.66
N PRO A 100 13.17 2.49 -8.54
CA PRO A 100 13.80 1.87 -7.38
C PRO A 100 15.28 2.25 -7.34
N ARG A 101 15.79 2.64 -6.17
CA ARG A 101 17.23 2.87 -6.04
C ARG A 101 17.95 1.52 -6.16
N PRO A 102 18.97 1.40 -7.02
CA PRO A 102 19.54 0.09 -7.34
C PRO A 102 20.37 -0.53 -6.20
N TYR A 103 20.78 0.23 -5.18
CA TYR A 103 21.64 -0.26 -4.10
C TYR A 103 21.36 0.38 -2.74
N GLY A 104 21.39 -0.44 -1.67
CA GLY A 104 21.24 -0.04 -0.28
C GLY A 104 21.00 -1.24 0.66
N PRO A 105 21.18 -1.10 1.99
CA PRO A 105 20.84 -2.14 2.97
C PRO A 105 19.38 -2.60 2.83
N LEU A 106 19.04 -3.80 3.33
CA LEU A 106 17.70 -4.39 3.19
C LEU A 106 16.58 -3.41 3.60
N GLU A 107 16.82 -2.68 4.68
CA GLU A 107 15.96 -1.58 5.14
C GLU A 107 15.76 -0.49 4.07
N ALA A 108 16.82 -0.07 3.36
CA ALA A 108 16.71 0.92 2.29
C ALA A 108 16.06 0.38 0.99
N ARG A 109 15.91 -0.94 0.85
CA ARG A 109 15.20 -1.58 -0.29
C ARG A 109 13.74 -1.88 0.02
N ILE A 110 13.40 -2.03 1.30
CA ILE A 110 12.05 -2.33 1.79
C ILE A 110 11.29 -1.05 2.21
N TRP A 111 11.98 0.04 2.57
CA TRP A 111 11.37 1.23 3.21
C TRP A 111 11.36 2.53 2.39
#